data_AF-A0A1M3L7Q3-F1
#
_entry.id   AF-A0A1M3L7Q3-F1
#
_cell.length_a   1.000
_cell.length_b   1.000
_cell.length_c   1.000
_cell.angle_alpha   90.00
_cell.angle_beta   90.00
_cell.angle_gamma   90.00
#
_symmetry.space_group_name_H-M   'P 1'
#
loop_
_entity.id
_entity.type
_entity.pdbx_description
1 polymer ?
#
loop_
_entity_poly.entity_id
_entity_poly.type
_entity_poly.pdbx_seq_one_letter_code
_entity_poly.pdbx_strand_id
1 'polypeptide(L)'
;MNSQQKILELRNIIQGQLTPLITNDYIFLDLPYFPNIGDTLIWQGTIDFLKTLPYKCLYSSSIENYKKPKINKETIILLMGGGNFTDLWYRHQIFRKEILQSFPLNKIVQLPQSIYFKDENILKEDAKIFAQHTNVTLCLRDNKSLDIANQYFPNSKNILIPDMAFYIDLSKWLKYIKPIKNKILFLDRKDSEKNYNQSYKIIPKEAEVRDWPTMEKISQVLTVFSQFQQKLTRVDNICSSNLNNFFTNIMYQKYFRKHFIRSGISFLSSYSYIYTTRLHVGILSVLLNKEFSFFDNSYGKNKSFYDAWLHDVNIIKFIK
;
A
#
# COMPACT_ATOMS: atom_id res chain seq x y z
N MET A 1 -8.38 -14.75 -18.75
CA MET A 1 -7.68 -13.60 -19.36
C MET A 1 -6.20 -13.67 -19.04
N ASN A 2 -5.33 -13.17 -19.94
CA ASN A 2 -3.88 -13.13 -19.67
C ASN A 2 -3.52 -11.93 -18.76
N SER A 3 -2.34 -12.00 -18.13
CA SER A 3 -1.90 -11.01 -17.13
C SER A 3 -1.77 -9.60 -17.71
N GLN A 4 -1.27 -9.45 -18.94
CA GLN A 4 -1.07 -8.15 -19.57
C GLN A 4 -2.40 -7.43 -19.84
N GLN A 5 -3.39 -8.16 -20.37
CA GLN A 5 -4.74 -7.66 -20.59
C GLN A 5 -5.37 -7.23 -19.26
N LYS A 6 -5.24 -8.03 -18.19
CA LYS A 6 -5.75 -7.65 -16.87
C LYS A 6 -5.09 -6.39 -16.33
N ILE A 7 -3.76 -6.27 -16.43
CA ILE A 7 -3.05 -5.08 -15.96
C ILE A 7 -3.54 -3.82 -16.68
N LEU A 8 -3.75 -3.89 -18.00
CA LEU A 8 -4.28 -2.77 -18.77
C LEU A 8 -5.71 -2.40 -18.35
N GLU A 9 -6.58 -3.40 -18.18
CA GLU A 9 -7.95 -3.19 -17.68
C GLU A 9 -7.95 -2.47 -16.33
N LEU A 10 -7.22 -3.00 -15.34
CA LEU A 10 -7.17 -2.42 -14.00
C LEU A 10 -6.57 -1.01 -14.00
N ARG A 11 -5.55 -0.74 -14.83
CA ARG A 11 -5.00 0.61 -15.00
C ARG A 11 -6.01 1.58 -15.59
N ASN A 12 -6.78 1.16 -16.59
CA ASN A 12 -7.82 2.00 -17.18
C ASN A 12 -8.91 2.34 -16.16
N ILE A 13 -9.31 1.39 -15.31
CA ILE A 13 -10.26 1.63 -14.22
C ILE A 13 -9.68 2.64 -13.22
N ILE A 14 -8.42 2.44 -12.77
CA ILE A 14 -7.73 3.38 -11.87
C ILE A 14 -7.72 4.79 -12.48
N GLN A 15 -7.29 4.92 -13.74
CA GLN A 15 -7.19 6.20 -14.42
C GLN A 15 -8.55 6.88 -14.55
N GLY A 16 -9.57 6.16 -15.05
CA GLY A 16 -10.91 6.70 -15.25
C GLY A 16 -11.60 7.14 -13.97
N GLN A 17 -11.38 6.44 -12.85
CA GLN A 17 -12.02 6.74 -11.56
C GLN A 17 -11.26 7.78 -10.74
N LEU A 18 -9.92 7.75 -10.73
CA LEU A 18 -9.13 8.67 -9.89
C LEU A 18 -8.84 10.02 -10.56
N THR A 19 -8.67 10.09 -11.88
CA THR A 19 -8.37 11.35 -12.57
C THR A 19 -9.40 12.44 -12.27
N PRO A 20 -10.72 12.19 -12.28
CA PRO A 20 -11.73 13.19 -11.94
C PRO A 20 -11.71 13.64 -10.47
N LEU A 21 -11.03 12.89 -9.58
CA LEU A 21 -10.96 13.22 -8.17
C LEU A 21 -9.80 14.17 -7.84
N ILE A 22 -8.78 14.22 -8.69
CA ILE A 22 -7.57 15.01 -8.47
C ILE A 22 -7.55 16.13 -9.49
N THR A 23 -8.15 17.28 -9.13
CA THR A 23 -8.41 18.42 -10.01
C THR A 23 -7.56 19.65 -9.69
N ASN A 24 -6.68 19.56 -8.70
CA ASN A 24 -5.85 20.64 -8.19
C ASN A 24 -4.53 20.08 -7.67
N ASP A 25 -3.59 20.98 -7.36
CA ASP A 25 -2.38 20.65 -6.61
C ASP A 25 -2.73 19.96 -5.29
N TYR A 26 -1.86 19.04 -4.86
CA TYR A 26 -2.17 18.11 -3.78
C TYR A 26 -1.03 17.97 -2.78
N ILE A 27 -1.37 17.48 -1.59
CA ILE A 27 -0.41 16.91 -0.65
C ILE A 27 -0.64 15.40 -0.55
N PHE A 28 0.44 14.64 -0.36
CA PHE A 28 0.38 13.18 -0.32
C PHE A 28 0.96 12.63 0.99
N LEU A 29 0.08 12.16 1.85
CA LEU A 29 0.38 11.83 3.23
C LEU A 29 0.26 10.32 3.50
N ASP A 30 0.69 9.93 4.70
CA ASP A 30 0.71 8.55 5.17
C ASP A 30 1.64 7.63 4.36
N LEU A 31 2.78 8.19 3.90
CA LEU A 31 3.75 7.42 3.12
C LEU A 31 4.41 6.28 3.92
N PRO A 32 4.64 5.11 3.30
CA PRO A 32 5.09 3.93 4.03
C PRO A 32 6.60 3.92 4.26
N TYR A 33 7.06 4.62 5.30
CA TYR A 33 8.49 4.70 5.66
C TYR A 33 8.93 3.51 6.52
N PHE A 34 8.74 2.31 5.96
CA PHE A 34 9.02 1.04 6.61
C PHE A 34 9.27 -0.06 5.55
N PRO A 35 9.86 -1.22 5.91
CA PRO A 35 10.43 -2.15 4.94
C PRO A 35 9.42 -3.04 4.20
N ASN A 36 8.12 -2.82 4.33
CA ASN A 36 7.12 -3.63 3.61
C ASN A 36 7.13 -3.25 2.12
N ILE A 37 7.56 -4.21 1.29
CA ILE A 37 7.64 -4.02 -0.17
C ILE A 37 6.25 -3.82 -0.77
N GLY A 38 5.21 -4.46 -0.22
CA GLY A 38 3.85 -4.32 -0.71
C GLY A 38 3.36 -2.87 -0.69
N ASP A 39 3.49 -2.21 0.47
CA ASP A 39 3.12 -0.80 0.60
C ASP A 39 4.01 0.12 -0.25
N THR A 40 5.27 -0.28 -0.46
CA THR A 40 6.17 0.44 -1.38
C THR A 40 5.72 0.32 -2.84
N LEU A 41 5.17 -0.82 -3.26
CA LEU A 41 4.62 -1.02 -4.62
C LEU A 41 3.39 -0.13 -4.83
N ILE A 42 2.48 -0.08 -3.85
CA ILE A 42 1.35 0.86 -3.84
C ILE A 42 1.89 2.28 -4.01
N TRP A 43 2.92 2.65 -3.24
CA TRP A 43 3.44 4.01 -3.23
C TRP A 43 4.01 4.40 -4.59
N GLN A 44 4.79 3.50 -5.20
CA GLN A 44 5.35 3.74 -6.52
C GLN A 44 4.26 3.77 -7.61
N GLY A 45 3.28 2.89 -7.55
CA GLY A 45 2.15 2.89 -8.47
C GLY A 45 1.35 4.19 -8.38
N THR A 46 1.09 4.70 -7.18
CA THR A 46 0.49 6.02 -6.96
C THR A 46 1.34 7.13 -7.56
N ILE A 47 2.66 7.14 -7.38
CA ILE A 47 3.53 8.14 -7.99
C ILE A 47 3.48 8.09 -9.53
N ASP A 48 3.51 6.89 -10.10
CA ASP A 48 3.47 6.74 -11.56
C ASP A 48 2.11 7.19 -12.12
N PHE A 49 1.01 6.96 -11.40
CA PHE A 49 -0.31 7.53 -11.71
C PHE A 49 -0.32 9.05 -11.62
N LEU A 50 0.11 9.62 -10.50
CA LEU A 50 0.05 11.07 -10.27
C LEU A 50 0.89 11.86 -11.27
N LYS A 51 1.99 11.29 -11.80
CA LYS A 51 2.80 11.90 -12.87
C LYS A 51 2.06 12.03 -14.21
N THR A 52 0.97 11.31 -14.41
CA THR A 52 0.14 11.45 -15.62
C THR A 52 -0.80 12.66 -15.53
N LEU A 53 -0.92 13.26 -14.34
CA LEU A 53 -1.79 14.41 -14.10
C LEU A 53 -0.98 15.71 -14.17
N PRO A 54 -1.62 16.84 -14.54
CA PRO A 54 -0.93 18.13 -14.65
C PRO A 54 -0.69 18.84 -13.30
N TYR A 55 -1.02 18.20 -12.18
CA TYR A 55 -1.02 18.80 -10.84
C TYR A 55 0.24 18.49 -10.05
N LYS A 56 0.66 19.43 -9.20
CA LYS A 56 1.89 19.34 -8.42
C LYS A 56 1.64 18.78 -7.03
N CYS A 57 2.58 17.93 -6.58
CA CYS A 57 2.67 17.52 -5.18
C CYS A 57 3.36 18.65 -4.39
N LEU A 58 2.61 19.39 -3.57
CA LEU A 58 3.10 20.50 -2.76
C LEU A 58 3.84 20.03 -1.50
N TYR A 59 3.41 18.90 -0.93
CA TYR A 59 3.99 18.33 0.27
C TYR A 59 3.75 16.82 0.33
N SER A 60 4.70 16.08 0.89
CA SER A 60 4.52 14.66 1.16
C SER A 60 5.33 14.19 2.36
N SER A 61 4.73 13.27 3.13
CA SER A 61 5.32 12.76 4.38
C SER A 61 4.71 11.43 4.83
N SER A 62 5.47 10.66 5.63
CA SER A 62 4.91 9.64 6.51
C SER A 62 4.26 10.29 7.75
N ILE A 63 3.59 9.46 8.56
CA ILE A 63 2.98 9.90 9.82
C ILE A 63 4.03 10.37 10.85
N GLU A 64 5.22 9.74 10.89
CA GLU A 64 6.28 10.09 11.84
C GLU A 64 6.93 11.45 11.56
N ASN A 65 7.04 11.80 10.28
CA ASN A 65 7.74 13.02 9.85
C ASN A 65 6.78 14.17 9.53
N TYR A 66 5.48 13.95 9.72
CA TYR A 66 4.45 14.92 9.37
C TYR A 66 4.60 16.20 10.18
N LYS A 67 4.54 17.33 9.48
CA LYS A 67 4.34 18.66 10.06
C LYS A 67 3.26 19.33 9.25
N LYS A 68 2.23 19.85 9.92
CA LYS A 68 1.08 20.49 9.27
C LYS A 68 1.54 21.57 8.28
N PRO A 69 1.39 21.37 6.96
CA PRO A 69 1.72 22.39 5.98
C PRO A 69 0.64 23.48 5.96
N LYS A 70 1.03 24.70 5.58
CA LYS A 70 0.08 25.74 5.19
C LYS A 70 -0.31 25.48 3.73
N ILE A 71 -1.57 25.18 3.48
CA ILE A 71 -2.13 24.89 2.15
C ILE A 71 -3.41 25.67 1.94
N ASN A 72 -3.80 25.86 0.68
CA ASN A 72 -5.05 26.51 0.33
C ASN A 72 -6.22 25.52 0.48
N LYS A 73 -7.45 26.02 0.58
CA LYS A 73 -8.66 25.16 0.73
C LYS A 73 -8.92 24.28 -0.51
N GLU A 74 -8.43 24.70 -1.68
CA GLU A 74 -8.53 23.95 -2.94
C GLU A 74 -7.47 22.85 -3.06
N THR A 75 -6.43 22.86 -2.21
CA THR A 75 -5.40 21.81 -2.21
C THR A 75 -6.03 20.48 -1.80
N ILE A 76 -5.82 19.45 -2.61
CA ILE A 76 -6.36 18.11 -2.36
C ILE A 76 -5.44 17.35 -1.42
N ILE A 77 -6.01 16.65 -0.46
CA ILE A 77 -5.26 15.80 0.46
C ILE A 77 -5.44 14.34 0.04
N LEU A 78 -4.34 13.74 -0.41
CA LEU A 78 -4.30 12.32 -0.74
C LEU A 78 -3.73 11.56 0.46
N LEU A 79 -4.48 10.57 0.93
CA LEU A 79 -3.99 9.60 1.91
C LEU A 79 -3.61 8.32 1.20
N MET A 80 -2.43 7.80 1.53
CA MET A 80 -1.91 6.53 1.01
C MET A 80 -2.91 5.39 1.15
N GLY A 81 -3.01 4.57 0.09
CA GLY A 81 -3.83 3.35 0.07
C GLY A 81 -3.13 2.18 0.78
N GLY A 82 -3.74 1.00 0.76
CA GLY A 82 -3.16 -0.19 1.37
C GLY A 82 -4.12 -1.00 2.23
N GLY A 83 -3.65 -1.45 3.39
CA GLY A 83 -4.48 -2.19 4.37
C GLY A 83 -4.35 -1.65 5.78
N ASN A 84 -4.21 -0.33 5.96
CA ASN A 84 -4.01 0.31 7.26
C ASN A 84 -5.28 0.98 7.82
N PHE A 85 -6.44 0.79 7.18
CA PHE A 85 -7.73 1.24 7.69
C PHE A 85 -8.33 0.18 8.61
N THR A 86 -7.76 0.06 9.82
CA THR A 86 -8.08 -1.00 10.77
C THR A 86 -7.75 -0.61 12.22
N ASP A 87 -8.37 -1.30 13.18
CA ASP A 87 -8.01 -1.27 14.60
C ASP A 87 -6.69 -1.98 14.94
N LEU A 88 -6.13 -2.78 14.03
CA LEU A 88 -4.81 -3.41 14.20
C LEU A 88 -3.65 -2.42 14.01
N TRP A 89 -3.83 -1.41 13.16
CA TRP A 89 -2.80 -0.44 12.76
C TRP A 89 -3.17 0.96 13.25
N TYR A 90 -3.49 1.07 14.54
CA TYR A 90 -4.15 2.23 15.15
C TYR A 90 -3.46 3.59 14.90
N ARG A 91 -2.14 3.62 14.76
CA ARG A 91 -1.38 4.87 14.49
C ARG A 91 -1.81 5.55 13.18
N HIS A 92 -2.12 4.77 12.14
CA HIS A 92 -2.59 5.32 10.86
C HIS A 92 -4.00 5.90 10.98
N GLN A 93 -4.85 5.32 11.83
CA GLN A 93 -6.18 5.85 12.09
C GLN A 93 -6.16 7.13 12.90
N ILE A 94 -5.32 7.21 13.93
CA ILE A 94 -5.09 8.46 14.66
C ILE A 94 -4.68 9.56 13.69
N PHE A 95 -3.70 9.28 12.83
CA PHE A 95 -3.23 10.26 11.85
C PHE A 95 -4.34 10.68 10.87
N ARG A 96 -5.12 9.73 10.35
CA ARG A 96 -6.25 10.03 9.46
C ARG A 96 -7.28 10.95 10.13
N LYS A 97 -7.59 10.72 11.41
CA LYS A 97 -8.46 11.59 12.22
C LYS A 97 -7.86 12.98 12.44
N GLU A 98 -6.57 13.06 12.72
CA GLU A 98 -5.85 14.33 12.84
C GLU A 98 -5.94 15.17 11.55
N ILE A 99 -5.80 14.52 10.39
CA ILE A 99 -5.92 15.19 9.08
C ILE A 99 -7.34 15.71 8.84
N LEU A 100 -8.37 14.90 9.10
CA LEU A 100 -9.77 15.32 8.99
C LEU A 100 -10.07 16.55 9.85
N GLN A 101 -9.58 16.57 11.09
CA GLN A 101 -9.75 17.70 12.01
C GLN A 101 -8.93 18.93 11.60
N SER A 102 -7.73 18.71 11.05
CA SER A 102 -6.79 19.78 10.70
C SER A 102 -7.17 20.55 9.44
N PHE A 103 -7.94 19.93 8.54
CA PHE A 103 -8.26 20.47 7.21
C PHE A 103 -9.74 20.30 6.84
N PRO A 104 -10.68 20.85 7.64
CA PRO A 104 -12.11 20.55 7.53
C PRO A 104 -12.77 20.99 6.20
N LEU A 105 -12.12 21.88 5.44
CA LEU A 105 -12.64 22.41 4.17
C LEU A 105 -11.99 21.75 2.94
N ASN A 106 -10.87 21.06 3.11
CA ASN A 106 -10.13 20.48 2.00
C ASN A 106 -10.79 19.20 1.52
N LYS A 107 -10.71 18.93 0.22
CA LYS A 107 -11.07 17.62 -0.33
C LYS A 107 -10.06 16.59 0.15
N ILE A 108 -10.54 15.51 0.77
CA ILE A 108 -9.71 14.37 1.18
C ILE A 108 -10.06 13.16 0.33
N VAL A 109 -9.05 12.55 -0.28
CA VAL A 109 -9.19 11.30 -1.04
C VAL A 109 -8.33 10.24 -0.36
N GLN A 110 -8.98 9.26 0.26
CA GLN A 110 -8.33 8.03 0.70
C GLN A 110 -8.15 7.14 -0.53
N LEU A 111 -6.91 6.94 -0.97
CA LEU A 111 -6.57 6.07 -2.10
C LEU A 111 -6.91 4.60 -1.79
N PRO A 112 -7.01 3.72 -2.82
CA PRO A 112 -7.53 2.36 -2.71
C PRO A 112 -7.07 1.60 -1.46
N GLN A 113 -8.02 1.29 -0.58
CA GLN A 113 -7.77 0.82 0.78
C GLN A 113 -8.63 -0.41 1.10
N SER A 114 -8.11 -1.33 1.90
CA SER A 114 -8.92 -2.36 2.58
C SER A 114 -9.32 -1.89 3.96
N ILE A 115 -10.58 -2.09 4.33
CA ILE A 115 -11.14 -1.79 5.65
C ILE A 115 -11.34 -3.09 6.43
N TYR A 116 -10.84 -3.13 7.66
CA TYR A 116 -11.09 -4.25 8.56
C TYR A 116 -11.05 -3.80 10.01
N PHE A 117 -12.09 -4.08 10.78
CA PHE A 117 -12.08 -3.86 12.22
C PHE A 117 -12.43 -5.17 12.91
N LYS A 118 -11.66 -5.56 13.93
CA LYS A 118 -12.01 -6.65 14.83
C LYS A 118 -13.10 -6.20 15.81
N ASP A 119 -13.03 -4.97 16.29
CA ASP A 119 -14.05 -4.35 17.14
C ASP A 119 -14.92 -3.35 16.35
N GLU A 120 -16.19 -3.72 16.16
CA GLU A 120 -17.18 -2.89 15.47
C GLU A 120 -17.49 -1.57 16.21
N ASN A 121 -17.29 -1.51 17.53
CA ASN A 121 -17.50 -0.26 18.27
C ASN A 121 -16.47 0.80 17.89
N ILE A 122 -15.20 0.41 17.73
CA ILE A 122 -14.13 1.30 17.26
C ILE A 122 -14.45 1.79 15.85
N LEU A 123 -14.95 0.91 14.97
CA LEU A 123 -15.40 1.29 13.63
C LEU A 123 -16.51 2.35 13.68
N LYS A 124 -17.52 2.16 14.53
CA LYS A 124 -18.62 3.13 14.71
C LYS A 124 -18.13 4.47 15.27
N GLU A 125 -17.15 4.47 16.17
CA GLU A 125 -16.55 5.69 16.70
C GLU A 125 -15.76 6.45 15.63
N ASP A 126 -14.92 5.74 14.86
CA ASP A 126 -14.19 6.33 13.74
C ASP A 126 -15.18 6.88 12.70
N ALA A 127 -16.23 6.15 12.35
CA ALA A 127 -17.28 6.59 11.42
C ALA A 127 -17.93 7.93 11.82
N LYS A 128 -18.19 8.16 13.11
CA LYS A 128 -18.74 9.44 13.60
C LYS A 128 -17.83 10.63 13.28
N ILE A 129 -16.51 10.43 13.32
CA ILE A 129 -15.53 11.49 13.03
C ILE A 129 -15.52 11.80 11.54
N PHE A 130 -15.58 10.78 10.68
CA PHE A 130 -15.69 10.97 9.24
C PHE A 130 -17.00 11.65 8.84
N ALA A 131 -18.10 11.33 9.52
CA ALA A 131 -19.40 11.92 9.27
C ALA A 131 -19.43 13.45 9.46
N GLN A 132 -18.50 14.01 10.24
CA GLN A 132 -18.35 15.45 10.45
C GLN A 132 -17.66 16.17 9.26
N HIS A 133 -17.07 15.42 8.33
CA HIS A 133 -16.34 15.98 7.20
C HIS A 133 -17.11 15.80 5.90
N THR A 134 -17.35 16.89 5.17
CA THR A 134 -18.30 16.91 4.05
C THR A 134 -17.72 16.52 2.68
N ASN A 135 -16.40 16.46 2.53
CA ASN A 135 -15.73 16.27 1.25
C ASN A 135 -14.66 15.16 1.31
N VAL A 136 -15.09 13.97 1.74
CA VAL A 136 -14.24 12.77 1.79
C VAL A 136 -14.66 11.80 0.71
N THR A 137 -13.68 11.32 -0.06
CA THR A 137 -13.84 10.16 -0.96
C THR A 137 -13.02 8.99 -0.42
N LEU A 138 -13.70 7.87 -0.13
CA LEU A 138 -13.07 6.60 0.20
C LEU A 138 -12.97 5.77 -1.07
N CYS A 139 -11.75 5.45 -1.49
CA CYS A 139 -11.50 4.49 -2.55
C CYS A 139 -11.20 3.14 -1.89
N LEU A 140 -11.98 2.11 -2.22
CA LEU A 140 -11.91 0.78 -1.64
C LEU A 140 -11.39 -0.17 -2.69
N ARG A 141 -10.51 -1.10 -2.30
CA ARG A 141 -9.87 -2.01 -3.25
C ARG A 141 -10.46 -3.40 -3.31
N ASP A 142 -11.48 -3.68 -2.52
CA ASP A 142 -12.14 -4.99 -2.46
C ASP A 142 -13.60 -4.85 -2.01
N ASN A 143 -14.45 -5.82 -2.39
CA ASN A 143 -15.90 -5.75 -2.22
C ASN A 143 -16.31 -5.63 -0.75
N LYS A 144 -15.72 -6.46 0.13
CA LYS A 144 -15.99 -6.41 1.58
C LYS A 144 -15.70 -5.02 2.16
N SER A 145 -14.62 -4.38 1.72
CA SER A 145 -14.29 -3.02 2.16
C SER A 145 -15.26 -1.98 1.62
N LEU A 146 -15.75 -2.13 0.38
CA LEU A 146 -16.82 -1.29 -0.17
C LEU A 146 -18.11 -1.42 0.64
N ASP A 147 -18.52 -2.65 0.98
CA ASP A 147 -19.72 -2.90 1.76
C ASP A 147 -19.64 -2.25 3.15
N ILE A 148 -18.49 -2.41 3.83
CA ILE A 148 -18.23 -1.73 5.11
C ILE A 148 -18.28 -0.21 4.93
N ALA A 149 -17.66 0.33 3.88
CA ALA A 149 -17.66 1.76 3.62
C ALA A 149 -19.09 2.31 3.45
N ASN A 150 -19.90 1.65 2.63
CA ASN A 150 -21.30 2.01 2.39
C ASN A 150 -22.17 1.93 3.66
N GLN A 151 -21.92 0.95 4.51
CA GLN A 151 -22.67 0.76 5.74
C GLN A 151 -22.31 1.80 6.81
N TYR A 152 -21.01 2.05 7.04
CA TYR A 152 -20.55 2.82 8.20
C TYR A 152 -20.15 4.26 7.86
N PHE A 153 -19.83 4.56 6.61
CA PHE A 153 -19.42 5.89 6.16
C PHE A 153 -20.38 6.43 5.08
N PRO A 154 -21.66 6.64 5.41
CA PRO A 154 -22.67 7.06 4.42
C PRO A 154 -22.47 8.50 3.92
N ASN A 155 -21.76 9.33 4.68
CA ASN A 155 -21.49 10.73 4.31
C ASN A 155 -20.29 10.89 3.37
N SER A 156 -19.47 9.85 3.18
CA SER A 156 -18.37 9.87 2.22
C SER A 156 -18.82 9.32 0.86
N LYS A 157 -18.16 9.77 -0.20
CA LYS A 157 -18.27 9.11 -1.50
C LYS A 157 -17.44 7.83 -1.45
N ASN A 158 -18.08 6.68 -1.60
CA ASN A 158 -17.43 5.36 -1.54
C ASN A 158 -17.36 4.78 -2.95
N ILE A 159 -16.17 4.41 -3.41
CA ILE A 159 -15.94 3.91 -4.77
C ILE A 159 -14.99 2.72 -4.77
N LEU A 160 -15.27 1.73 -5.61
CA LEU A 160 -14.42 0.56 -5.78
C LEU A 160 -13.40 0.82 -6.89
N ILE A 161 -12.11 0.74 -6.54
CA ILE A 161 -10.98 1.02 -7.44
C ILE A 161 -9.89 -0.03 -7.20
N PRO A 162 -9.24 -0.57 -8.25
CA PRO A 162 -8.15 -1.53 -8.08
C PRO A 162 -6.98 -0.97 -7.26
N ASP A 163 -6.14 -1.87 -6.74
CA ASP A 163 -4.96 -1.48 -5.98
C ASP A 163 -3.95 -0.66 -6.81
N MET A 164 -3.41 0.41 -6.22
CA MET A 164 -2.49 1.32 -6.92
C MET A 164 -1.21 0.64 -7.40
N ALA A 165 -0.80 -0.49 -6.83
CA ALA A 165 0.36 -1.25 -7.29
C ALA A 165 0.21 -1.70 -8.76
N PHE A 166 -1.00 -1.85 -9.30
CA PHE A 166 -1.21 -2.15 -10.73
C PHE A 166 -0.79 -1.01 -11.66
N TYR A 167 -0.74 0.23 -11.16
CA TYR A 167 -0.31 1.39 -11.94
C TYR A 167 1.22 1.55 -12.01
N ILE A 168 2.00 0.69 -11.35
CA ILE A 168 3.46 0.78 -11.39
C ILE A 168 3.99 0.65 -12.83
N ASP A 169 4.86 1.57 -13.25
CA ASP A 169 5.50 1.48 -14.55
C ASP A 169 6.64 0.46 -14.50
N LEU A 170 6.31 -0.81 -14.76
CA LEU A 170 7.24 -1.94 -14.68
C LEU A 170 8.43 -1.82 -15.64
N SER A 171 8.30 -1.08 -16.75
CA SER A 171 9.37 -0.91 -17.74
C SER A 171 10.66 -0.36 -17.12
N LYS A 172 10.52 0.52 -16.12
CA LYS A 172 11.63 1.13 -15.35
C LYS A 172 12.40 0.12 -14.48
N TRP A 173 11.85 -1.07 -14.29
CA TRP A 173 12.35 -2.06 -13.34
C TRP A 173 12.74 -3.40 -13.96
N LEU A 174 12.49 -3.60 -15.26
CA LEU A 174 12.77 -4.86 -15.97
C LEU A 174 14.22 -5.33 -15.81
N LYS A 175 15.19 -4.40 -15.76
CA LYS A 175 16.61 -4.71 -15.55
C LYS A 175 16.96 -5.39 -14.21
N TYR A 176 16.03 -5.42 -13.25
CA TYR A 176 16.21 -6.07 -11.96
C TYR A 176 15.62 -7.48 -11.92
N ILE A 177 14.93 -7.90 -12.97
CA ILE A 177 14.45 -9.28 -13.12
C ILE A 177 15.68 -10.20 -13.14
N LYS A 178 15.63 -11.26 -12.33
CA LYS A 178 16.67 -12.29 -12.27
C LYS A 178 16.26 -13.52 -13.09
N PRO A 179 17.24 -14.28 -13.61
CA PRO A 179 16.96 -15.55 -14.26
C PRO A 179 16.18 -16.48 -13.32
N ILE A 180 15.22 -17.19 -13.88
CA ILE A 180 14.39 -18.15 -13.15
C ILE A 180 15.29 -19.30 -12.68
N LYS A 181 15.19 -19.63 -11.40
CA LYS A 181 15.78 -20.83 -10.81
C LYS A 181 14.67 -21.87 -10.67
N ASN A 182 15.03 -23.14 -10.74
CA ASN A 182 14.11 -24.24 -10.48
C ASN A 182 13.85 -24.37 -8.96
N LYS A 183 13.17 -23.38 -8.39
CA LYS A 183 12.89 -23.24 -6.95
C LYS A 183 11.48 -22.73 -6.75
N ILE A 184 10.81 -23.30 -5.74
CA ILE A 184 9.46 -22.93 -5.33
C ILE A 184 9.56 -22.03 -4.09
N LEU A 185 8.81 -20.94 -4.09
CA LEU A 185 8.69 -20.03 -2.94
C LEU A 185 7.37 -20.31 -2.22
N PHE A 186 7.41 -20.47 -0.90
CA PHE A 186 6.27 -20.22 -0.05
C PHE A 186 6.49 -18.94 0.74
N LEU A 187 5.76 -17.89 0.37
CA LEU A 187 5.82 -16.63 1.08
C LEU A 187 4.77 -16.62 2.19
N ASP A 188 5.23 -17.01 3.38
CA ASP A 188 4.46 -17.04 4.63
C ASP A 188 4.80 -15.82 5.48
N ARG A 189 3.77 -15.02 5.77
CA ARG A 189 3.92 -13.81 6.56
C ARG A 189 4.12 -14.12 8.04
N LYS A 190 4.95 -13.32 8.71
CA LYS A 190 5.24 -13.45 10.16
C LYS A 190 4.60 -12.37 11.02
N ASP A 191 3.80 -11.48 10.43
CA ASP A 191 3.17 -10.34 11.11
C ASP A 191 1.81 -10.70 11.75
N SER A 192 1.16 -9.71 12.36
CA SER A 192 -0.12 -9.85 13.08
C SER A 192 -1.28 -10.34 12.22
N GLU A 193 -1.15 -10.31 10.88
CA GLU A 193 -2.16 -10.83 9.95
C GLU A 193 -1.99 -12.33 9.66
N LYS A 194 -1.01 -13.01 10.28
CA LYS A 194 -0.80 -14.45 10.09
C LYS A 194 -2.03 -15.26 10.55
N ASN A 195 -2.49 -16.18 9.70
CA ASN A 195 -3.53 -17.14 10.06
C ASN A 195 -2.88 -18.44 10.58
N TYR A 196 -2.96 -18.68 11.89
CA TYR A 196 -2.39 -19.87 12.53
C TYR A 196 -3.25 -21.13 12.33
N ASN A 197 -4.51 -20.98 11.92
CA ASN A 197 -5.45 -22.11 11.79
C ASN A 197 -5.48 -22.70 10.37
N GLN A 198 -4.74 -22.12 9.42
CA GLN A 198 -4.76 -22.55 8.02
C GLN A 198 -3.75 -23.68 7.78
N SER A 199 -4.21 -24.74 7.12
CA SER A 199 -3.35 -25.87 6.73
C SER A 199 -2.72 -25.60 5.36
N TYR A 200 -1.39 -25.71 5.28
CA TYR A 200 -0.63 -25.51 4.05
C TYR A 200 -0.12 -26.81 3.43
N LYS A 201 -0.85 -27.93 3.59
CA LYS A 201 -0.43 -29.28 3.13
C LYS A 201 -0.18 -29.38 1.62
N ILE A 202 -0.80 -28.51 0.82
CA ILE A 202 -0.61 -28.48 -0.65
C ILE A 202 0.75 -27.91 -1.06
N ILE A 203 1.47 -27.27 -0.14
CA ILE A 203 2.77 -26.67 -0.40
C ILE A 203 3.83 -27.77 -0.41
N PRO A 204 4.66 -27.87 -1.47
CA PRO A 204 5.74 -28.84 -1.52
C PRO A 204 6.75 -28.69 -0.38
N LYS A 205 7.31 -29.79 0.11
CA LYS A 205 8.27 -29.79 1.24
C LYS A 205 9.57 -29.07 0.91
N GLU A 206 9.95 -29.07 -0.35
CA GLU A 206 11.12 -28.41 -0.91
C GLU A 206 10.94 -26.89 -1.12
N ALA A 207 9.75 -26.35 -0.89
CA ALA A 207 9.51 -24.92 -1.03
C ALA A 207 10.32 -24.12 0.01
N GLU A 208 11.00 -23.07 -0.46
CA GLU A 208 11.67 -22.14 0.44
C GLU A 208 10.64 -21.27 1.17
N VAL A 209 10.57 -21.38 2.49
CA VAL A 209 9.66 -20.58 3.32
C VAL A 209 10.32 -19.26 3.68
N ARG A 210 9.81 -18.16 3.14
CA ARG A 210 10.41 -16.82 3.26
C ARG A 210 9.35 -15.74 3.46
N ASP A 211 9.79 -14.55 3.87
CA ASP A 211 9.00 -13.32 3.80
C ASP A 211 9.72 -12.31 2.87
N TRP A 212 9.25 -11.06 2.81
CA TRP A 212 9.95 -10.01 2.10
C TRP A 212 11.40 -9.91 2.57
N PRO A 213 12.39 -9.87 1.66
CA PRO A 213 13.81 -9.86 2.03
C PRO A 213 14.17 -8.66 2.92
N THR A 214 13.46 -7.53 2.76
CA THR A 214 13.61 -6.32 3.56
C THR A 214 13.02 -6.43 4.96
N MET A 215 12.09 -7.36 5.19
CA MET A 215 11.51 -7.67 6.51
C MET A 215 12.27 -8.79 7.22
N GLU A 216 12.85 -9.73 6.47
CA GLU A 216 13.66 -10.80 7.04
C GLU A 216 15.01 -10.30 7.55
N LYS A 217 15.63 -9.36 6.83
CA LYS A 217 16.93 -8.82 7.19
C LYS A 217 16.96 -7.32 6.95
N ILE A 218 17.17 -6.57 8.03
CA ILE A 218 17.39 -5.12 7.95
C ILE A 218 18.67 -4.89 7.14
N SER A 219 18.57 -4.10 6.07
CA SER A 219 19.73 -3.78 5.25
C SER A 219 20.74 -2.94 6.03
N GLN A 220 22.04 -3.18 5.82
CA GLN A 220 23.09 -2.39 6.49
C GLN A 220 22.90 -0.87 6.27
N VAL A 221 22.41 -0.48 5.10
CA VAL A 221 22.11 0.92 4.78
C VAL A 221 21.00 1.48 5.67
N LEU A 222 19.93 0.73 5.94
CA LEU A 222 18.89 1.14 6.88
C LEU A 222 19.44 1.27 8.30
N THR A 223 20.31 0.35 8.72
CA THR A 223 20.95 0.39 10.05
C THR A 223 21.86 1.61 10.22
N VAL A 224 22.71 1.90 9.23
CA VAL A 224 23.57 3.10 9.26
C VAL A 224 22.71 4.37 9.23
N PHE A 225 21.65 4.37 8.42
CA PHE A 225 20.73 5.48 8.33
C PHE A 225 19.99 5.73 9.66
N SER A 226 19.52 4.70 10.36
CA SER A 226 18.84 4.87 11.65
C SER A 226 19.77 5.40 12.75
N GLN A 227 21.05 4.98 12.75
CA GLN A 227 22.07 5.55 13.62
C GLN A 227 22.31 7.04 13.34
N PHE A 228 22.34 7.41 12.05
CA PHE A 228 22.47 8.81 11.64
C PHE A 228 21.23 9.64 12.04
N GLN A 229 20.02 9.11 11.85
CA GLN A 229 18.78 9.75 12.29
C GLN A 229 18.78 10.02 13.79
N GLN A 230 19.25 9.07 14.61
CA GLN A 230 19.31 9.26 16.06
C GLN A 230 20.24 10.42 16.45
N LYS A 231 21.37 10.57 15.76
CA LYS A 231 22.27 11.73 15.96
C LYS A 231 21.63 13.03 15.50
N LEU A 232 20.99 13.05 14.33
CA LEU A 232 20.27 14.24 13.83
C LEU A 232 19.11 14.64 14.73
N THR A 233 18.40 13.69 15.33
CA THR A 233 17.31 13.98 16.28
C THR A 233 17.83 14.75 17.49
N ARG A 234 19.03 14.42 17.99
CA ARG A 234 19.66 15.19 19.07
C ARG A 234 19.96 16.63 18.64
N VAL A 235 20.42 16.83 17.41
CA VAL A 235 20.68 18.17 16.85
C VAL A 235 19.38 18.95 16.69
N ASP A 236 18.34 18.33 16.12
CA ASP A 236 17.03 18.95 15.97
C ASP A 236 16.44 19.41 17.31
N ASN A 237 16.59 18.61 18.36
CA ASN A 237 16.14 18.97 19.70
C ASN A 237 16.91 20.17 20.28
N ILE A 238 18.21 20.29 20.01
CA ILE A 238 19.04 21.40 20.49
C ILE A 238 18.76 22.69 19.70
N CYS A 239 18.67 22.58 18.38
CA CYS A 239 18.57 23.71 17.46
C CYS A 239 17.12 24.08 17.09
N SER A 240 16.13 23.39 17.65
CA SER A 240 14.72 23.50 17.24
C SER A 240 14.51 23.38 15.72
N SER A 241 15.31 22.53 15.06
CA SER A 241 15.35 22.40 13.61
C SER A 241 14.50 21.22 13.09
N ASN A 242 14.47 21.01 11.78
CA ASN A 242 13.71 19.93 11.13
C ASN A 242 14.56 19.11 10.15
N LEU A 243 15.87 19.05 10.40
CA LEU A 243 16.82 18.45 9.49
C LEU A 243 16.60 16.94 9.38
N ASN A 244 16.36 16.25 10.50
CA ASN A 244 16.13 14.82 10.49
C ASN A 244 14.93 14.43 9.62
N ASN A 245 13.81 15.15 9.75
CA ASN A 245 12.62 14.88 8.93
C ASN A 245 12.87 15.16 7.45
N PHE A 246 13.56 16.27 7.13
CA PHE A 246 13.92 16.60 5.75
C PHE A 246 14.81 15.52 5.12
N PHE A 247 15.88 15.10 5.82
CA PHE A 247 16.76 14.04 5.35
C PHE A 247 16.05 12.69 5.25
N THR A 248 15.19 12.36 6.21
CA THR A 248 14.40 11.13 6.20
C THR A 248 13.48 11.07 4.99
N ASN A 249 12.78 12.17 4.72
CA ASN A 249 11.92 12.29 3.55
C ASN A 249 12.73 12.05 2.27
N ILE A 250 13.87 12.74 2.10
CA ILE A 250 14.73 12.56 0.93
C ILE A 250 15.21 11.12 0.77
N MET A 251 15.68 10.49 1.84
CA MET A 251 16.23 9.13 1.80
C MET A 251 15.16 8.10 1.41
N TYR A 252 13.97 8.18 1.99
CA TYR A 252 12.88 7.28 1.61
C TYR A 252 12.42 7.51 0.18
N GLN A 253 12.18 8.77 -0.21
CA GLN A 253 11.67 9.12 -1.53
C GLN A 253 12.66 8.79 -2.66
N LYS A 254 13.96 9.04 -2.46
CA LYS A 254 14.96 8.90 -3.53
C LYS A 254 15.67 7.55 -3.51
N TYR A 255 15.87 6.95 -2.34
CA TYR A 255 16.68 5.74 -2.17
C TYR A 255 15.87 4.52 -1.72
N PHE A 256 15.30 4.51 -0.51
CA PHE A 256 14.72 3.29 0.05
C PHE A 256 13.55 2.75 -0.77
N ARG A 257 12.67 3.62 -1.28
CA ARG A 257 11.59 3.20 -2.18
C ARG A 257 12.12 2.38 -3.36
N LYS A 258 13.13 2.91 -4.06
CA LYS A 258 13.73 2.22 -5.22
C LYS A 258 14.42 0.94 -4.80
N HIS A 259 15.12 0.95 -3.66
CA HIS A 259 15.80 -0.24 -3.13
C HIS A 259 14.81 -1.37 -2.82
N PHE A 260 13.70 -1.08 -2.14
CA PHE A 260 12.69 -2.07 -1.78
C PHE A 260 12.01 -2.68 -3.01
N ILE A 261 11.64 -1.85 -4.00
CA ILE A 261 11.04 -2.35 -5.25
C ILE A 261 12.01 -3.25 -6.01
N ARG A 262 13.28 -2.83 -6.14
CA ARG A 262 14.34 -3.65 -6.75
C ARG A 262 14.49 -4.98 -6.03
N SER A 263 14.47 -4.96 -4.70
CA SER A 263 14.59 -6.15 -3.86
C SER A 263 13.43 -7.10 -4.10
N GLY A 264 12.18 -6.60 -4.09
CA GLY A 264 10.98 -7.40 -4.34
C GLY A 264 10.97 -8.03 -5.73
N ILE A 265 11.26 -7.26 -6.78
CA ILE A 265 11.31 -7.75 -8.17
C ILE A 265 12.41 -8.80 -8.33
N SER A 266 13.62 -8.52 -7.85
CA SER A 266 14.75 -9.46 -7.96
C SER A 266 14.46 -10.76 -7.21
N PHE A 267 13.80 -10.67 -6.06
CA PHE A 267 13.44 -11.80 -5.22
C PHE A 267 12.39 -12.69 -5.90
N LEU A 268 11.21 -12.15 -6.22
CA LEU A 268 10.12 -12.96 -6.82
C LEU A 268 10.47 -13.49 -8.21
N SER A 269 11.13 -12.69 -9.05
CA SER A 269 11.44 -13.10 -10.42
C SER A 269 12.32 -14.35 -10.50
N SER A 270 13.12 -14.61 -9.46
CA SER A 270 14.04 -15.73 -9.42
C SER A 270 13.38 -17.10 -9.15
N TYR A 271 12.13 -17.13 -8.69
CA TYR A 271 11.40 -18.38 -8.42
C TYR A 271 10.58 -18.84 -9.63
N SER A 272 10.43 -20.16 -9.80
CA SER A 272 9.62 -20.74 -10.88
C SER A 272 8.13 -20.75 -10.54
N TYR A 273 7.78 -20.99 -9.27
CA TYR A 273 6.41 -20.99 -8.79
C TYR A 273 6.31 -20.39 -7.38
N ILE A 274 5.19 -19.74 -7.09
CA ILE A 274 4.99 -19.00 -5.84
C ILE A 274 3.69 -19.46 -5.15
N TYR A 275 3.77 -19.74 -3.86
CA TYR A 275 2.65 -19.88 -2.94
C TYR A 275 2.66 -18.66 -2.02
N THR A 276 1.53 -17.97 -1.82
CA THR A 276 1.53 -16.78 -0.95
C THR A 276 0.22 -16.48 -0.23
N THR A 277 0.35 -16.00 1.01
CA THR A 277 -0.74 -15.41 1.82
C THR A 277 -0.72 -13.87 1.79
N ARG A 278 0.25 -13.25 1.10
CA ARG A 278 0.37 -11.78 1.00
C ARG A 278 -0.21 -11.27 -0.32
N LEU A 279 -1.19 -10.38 -0.24
CA LEU A 279 -1.83 -9.74 -1.40
C LEU A 279 -0.82 -9.18 -2.43
N HIS A 280 0.15 -8.40 -1.99
CA HIS A 280 1.09 -7.73 -2.90
C HIS A 280 2.10 -8.67 -3.55
N VAL A 281 2.33 -9.87 -2.99
CA VAL A 281 3.09 -10.91 -3.65
C VAL A 281 2.29 -11.44 -4.84
N GLY A 282 0.97 -11.62 -4.65
CA GLY A 282 0.06 -11.94 -5.75
C GLY A 282 0.02 -10.86 -6.83
N ILE A 283 -0.17 -9.59 -6.45
CA ILE A 283 -0.16 -8.47 -7.41
C ILE A 283 1.17 -8.41 -8.17
N LEU A 284 2.32 -8.50 -7.47
CA LEU A 284 3.62 -8.48 -8.13
C LEU A 284 3.83 -9.72 -9.03
N SER A 285 3.28 -10.88 -8.67
CA SER A 285 3.30 -12.07 -9.52
C SER A 285 2.50 -11.87 -10.81
N VAL A 286 1.33 -11.22 -10.73
CA VAL A 286 0.56 -10.81 -11.93
C VAL A 286 1.37 -9.85 -12.81
N LEU A 287 1.96 -8.82 -12.20
CA LEU A 287 2.80 -7.83 -12.90
C LEU A 287 4.00 -8.48 -13.61
N LEU A 288 4.61 -9.50 -12.99
CA LEU A 288 5.76 -10.24 -13.54
C LEU A 288 5.36 -11.42 -14.42
N ASN A 289 4.05 -11.64 -14.65
CA ASN A 289 3.51 -12.79 -15.37
C ASN A 289 4.03 -14.14 -14.83
N LYS A 290 3.97 -14.32 -13.52
CA LYS A 290 4.38 -15.53 -12.80
C LYS A 290 3.16 -16.33 -12.38
N GLU A 291 3.19 -17.64 -12.59
CA GLU A 291 2.18 -18.52 -12.02
C GLU A 291 2.32 -18.60 -10.50
N PHE A 292 1.18 -18.55 -9.81
CA PHE A 292 1.16 -18.61 -8.36
C PHE A 292 -0.14 -19.17 -7.80
N SER A 293 -0.02 -19.73 -6.61
CA SER A 293 -1.12 -20.12 -5.76
C SER A 293 -1.38 -19.06 -4.69
N PHE A 294 -2.62 -18.59 -4.61
CA PHE A 294 -3.01 -17.49 -3.74
C PHE A 294 -3.93 -17.98 -2.64
N PHE A 295 -3.53 -17.81 -1.39
CA PHE A 295 -4.31 -18.22 -0.23
C PHE A 295 -5.11 -17.05 0.32
N ASP A 296 -6.29 -17.36 0.85
CA ASP A 296 -7.01 -16.39 1.67
C ASP A 296 -6.25 -16.06 2.96
N ASN A 297 -6.54 -14.92 3.57
CA ASN A 297 -6.02 -14.57 4.90
C ASN A 297 -7.06 -14.82 6.01
N SER A 298 -6.72 -14.52 7.26
CA SER A 298 -7.56 -14.82 8.43
C SER A 298 -8.94 -14.15 8.43
N TYR A 299 -9.18 -13.12 7.63
CA TYR A 299 -10.44 -12.36 7.62
C TYR A 299 -11.02 -12.13 6.22
N GLY A 300 -10.59 -12.89 5.21
CA GLY A 300 -11.19 -12.90 3.88
C GLY A 300 -10.73 -11.79 2.93
N LYS A 301 -9.66 -11.06 3.25
CA LYS A 301 -9.19 -9.91 2.46
C LYS A 301 -8.71 -10.32 1.08
N ASN A 302 -7.88 -11.36 1.03
CA ASN A 302 -7.28 -11.81 -0.22
C ASN A 302 -8.35 -12.39 -1.15
N LYS A 303 -9.31 -13.14 -0.59
CA LYS A 303 -10.48 -13.60 -1.34
C LYS A 303 -11.34 -12.45 -1.85
N SER A 304 -11.69 -11.49 -1.00
CA SER A 304 -12.48 -10.30 -1.39
C SER A 304 -11.82 -9.54 -2.55
N PHE A 305 -10.49 -9.39 -2.52
CA PHE A 305 -9.73 -8.77 -3.59
C PHE A 305 -9.68 -9.62 -4.86
N TYR A 306 -9.44 -10.93 -4.72
CA TYR A 306 -9.38 -11.86 -5.83
C TYR A 306 -10.72 -11.91 -6.57
N ASP A 307 -11.82 -12.06 -5.83
CA ASP A 307 -13.18 -12.08 -6.39
C ASP A 307 -13.48 -10.76 -7.13
N ALA A 308 -13.05 -9.61 -6.58
CA ALA A 308 -13.27 -8.31 -7.21
C ALA A 308 -12.49 -8.12 -8.53
N TRP A 309 -11.25 -8.60 -8.63
CA TRP A 309 -10.34 -8.14 -9.71
C TRP A 309 -9.60 -9.23 -10.47
N LEU A 310 -9.38 -10.40 -9.89
CA LEU A 310 -8.39 -11.38 -10.37
C LEU A 310 -8.96 -12.78 -10.64
N HIS A 311 -10.26 -12.99 -10.44
CA HIS A 311 -10.91 -14.29 -10.58
C HIS A 311 -10.82 -14.89 -11.99
N ASP A 312 -10.67 -14.03 -12.99
CA ASP A 312 -10.59 -14.37 -14.42
C ASP A 312 -9.15 -14.43 -14.95
N VAL A 313 -8.13 -14.35 -14.09
CA VAL A 313 -6.71 -14.38 -14.50
C VAL A 313 -6.16 -15.80 -14.50
N ASN A 314 -5.68 -16.28 -15.65
CA ASN A 314 -5.34 -17.69 -15.87
C ASN A 314 -4.14 -18.19 -15.05
N ILE A 315 -3.21 -17.31 -14.67
CA ILE A 315 -1.97 -17.67 -13.95
C ILE A 315 -2.18 -17.86 -12.44
N ILE A 316 -3.40 -17.67 -11.94
CA ILE A 316 -3.71 -17.68 -10.52
C ILE A 316 -4.50 -18.93 -10.16
N LYS A 317 -3.98 -19.69 -9.20
CA LYS A 317 -4.73 -20.75 -8.53
C LYS A 317 -5.15 -20.28 -7.14
N PHE A 318 -6.41 -19.87 -6.98
CA PHE A 318 -6.91 -19.49 -5.67
C PHE A 318 -7.16 -20.72 -4.80
N ILE A 319 -6.68 -20.69 -3.56
CA ILE A 319 -6.80 -21.77 -2.58
C ILE A 319 -7.65 -21.25 -1.42
N LYS A 320 -8.81 -21.88 -1.25
CA LYS A 320 -9.79 -21.57 -0.21
C LYS A 320 -9.30 -21.97 1.18
#